data_AF-A0A2H0TJ33-F1
#
_entry.id   AF-A0A2H0TJ33-F1
#
_cell.length_a   1.000
_cell.length_b   1.000
_cell.length_c   1.000
_cell.angle_alpha   90.00
_cell.angle_beta   90.00
_cell.angle_gamma   90.00
#
_symmetry.space_group_name_H-M   'P 1'
#
loop_
_entity.id
_entity.type
_entity.pdbx_description
1 polymer ?
#
loop_
_entity_poly.entity_id
_entity_poly.type
_entity_poly.pdbx_seq_one_letter_code
_entity_poly.pdbx_strand_id
1 'polypeptide(L)'
;KERIRDELIKIIMSERATEGIELLRKLDLLRYILPELEEGYQVSQNKHHIYECYDHYLRSLDYAAKKNFNKYVRLAALFHDIGKPRTKRGEGPDATFYGHEIVGAKMT
;
A
#
# COMPACT_ATOMS: atom_id res chain seq x y z
N LYS A 1 -4.78 18.87 -8.80
CA LYS A 1 -5.02 17.75 -7.86
C LYS A 1 -5.99 16.72 -8.41
N GLU A 2 -7.15 17.13 -8.95
CA GLU A 2 -8.15 16.21 -9.53
C GLU A 2 -7.59 15.26 -10.61
N ARG A 3 -6.84 15.79 -11.61
CA ARG A 3 -6.22 14.94 -12.65
C ARG A 3 -5.28 13.86 -12.10
N ILE A 4 -4.47 14.18 -11.08
CA ILE A 4 -3.55 13.19 -10.47
C ILE A 4 -4.34 12.06 -9.83
N ARG A 5 -5.39 12.39 -9.07
CA ARG A 5 -6.28 11.41 -8.46
C ARG A 5 -6.93 10.53 -9.53
N ASP A 6 -7.46 11.13 -10.59
CA ASP A 6 -8.20 10.39 -11.61
C ASP A 6 -7.27 9.43 -12.39
N GLU A 7 -6.04 9.85 -12.72
CA GLU A 7 -5.05 8.95 -13.34
C GLU A 7 -4.58 7.85 -12.38
N LEU A 8 -4.40 8.16 -11.09
CA LEU A 8 -4.08 7.14 -10.07
C LEU A 8 -5.20 6.08 -9.96
N ILE A 9 -6.46 6.52 -9.98
CA ILE A 9 -7.60 5.59 -9.95
C ILE A 9 -7.64 4.73 -11.21
N LYS A 10 -7.33 5.28 -12.39
CA LYS A 10 -7.21 4.50 -13.64
C LYS A 10 -6.11 3.44 -13.52
N ILE A 11 -4.95 3.78 -12.93
CA ILE A 11 -3.87 2.82 -12.66
C ILE A 11 -4.38 1.69 -11.75
N ILE A 12 -4.98 2.02 -10.60
CA ILE A 12 -5.48 1.05 -9.61
C ILE A 12 -6.57 0.13 -10.20
N MET A 13 -7.40 0.66 -11.11
CA MET A 13 -8.46 -0.09 -11.78
C MET A 13 -7.99 -0.91 -13.00
N SER A 14 -6.76 -0.71 -13.48
CA SER A 14 -6.22 -1.48 -14.60
C SER A 14 -5.98 -2.95 -14.25
N GLU A 15 -5.80 -3.80 -15.26
CA GLU A 15 -5.40 -5.20 -15.06
C GLU A 15 -3.97 -5.32 -14.52
N ARG A 16 -3.12 -4.33 -14.80
CA ARG A 16 -1.71 -4.25 -14.39
C ARG A 16 -1.50 -3.26 -13.25
N ALA A 17 -2.46 -3.16 -12.34
CA ALA A 17 -2.50 -2.15 -11.29
C ALA A 17 -1.22 -2.12 -10.45
N THR A 18 -0.75 -3.29 -10.01
CA THR A 18 0.47 -3.44 -9.23
C THR A 18 1.71 -2.97 -9.98
N GLU A 19 1.81 -3.24 -11.28
CA GLU A 19 2.93 -2.78 -12.09
C GLU A 19 2.92 -1.26 -12.26
N GLY A 20 1.74 -0.67 -12.42
CA GLY A 20 1.60 0.78 -12.49
C GLY A 20 2.04 1.49 -11.21
N ILE A 21 1.64 0.98 -10.04
CA ILE A 21 2.10 1.52 -8.75
C ILE A 21 3.61 1.34 -8.59
N GLU A 22 4.16 0.18 -8.96
CA GLU A 22 5.58 -0.08 -8.85
C GLU A 22 6.42 0.79 -9.81
N LEU A 23 5.90 1.11 -10.99
CA LEU A 23 6.53 2.06 -11.91
C LEU A 23 6.56 3.47 -11.31
N LEU A 24 5.49 3.93 -10.66
CA LEU A 24 5.49 5.22 -9.98
C LEU A 24 6.57 5.27 -8.90
N ARG A 25 6.77 4.19 -8.13
CA ARG A 25 7.82 4.12 -7.12
C ARG A 25 9.22 4.11 -7.74
N LYS A 26 9.47 3.25 -8.74
CA LYS A 26 10.78 3.14 -9.42
C LYS A 26 11.19 4.44 -10.13
N LEU A 27 10.22 5.22 -10.60
CA LEU A 27 10.43 6.52 -11.22
C LEU A 27 10.41 7.68 -10.21
N ASP A 28 10.35 7.39 -8.90
CA ASP A 28 10.41 8.38 -7.82
C ASP A 28 9.25 9.40 -7.87
N LEU A 29 8.13 8.98 -8.48
CA LEU A 29 6.89 9.75 -8.61
C LEU A 29 5.92 9.46 -7.45
N LEU A 30 5.99 8.27 -6.86
CA LEU A 30 5.04 7.84 -5.83
C LEU A 30 5.05 8.77 -4.61
N ARG A 31 6.24 9.18 -4.13
CA ARG A 31 6.39 10.17 -3.05
C ARG A 31 5.68 11.50 -3.26
N TYR A 32 5.46 11.90 -4.52
CA TYR A 32 4.75 13.14 -4.83
C TYR A 32 3.24 12.97 -4.94
N ILE A 33 2.77 11.73 -5.12
CA ILE A 33 1.37 11.40 -5.39
C ILE A 33 0.70 10.80 -4.16
N LEU A 34 1.36 9.83 -3.52
CA LEU A 34 0.87 9.05 -2.39
C LEU A 34 2.04 8.63 -1.47
N PRO A 35 2.69 9.58 -0.78
CA PRO A 35 3.88 9.31 0.03
C PRO A 35 3.65 8.27 1.13
N GLU A 36 2.43 8.20 1.69
CA GLU A 36 2.07 7.23 2.72
C GLU A 36 2.22 5.77 2.26
N LEU A 37 2.06 5.51 0.96
CA LEU A 37 2.27 4.17 0.42
C LEU A 37 3.76 3.84 0.32
N GLU A 38 4.60 4.82 -0.01
CA GLU A 38 6.05 4.66 -0.11
C GLU A 38 6.72 4.45 1.25
N GLU A 39 6.13 4.97 2.34
CA GLU A 39 6.59 4.69 3.71
C GLU A 39 6.62 3.20 4.06
N GLY A 40 5.84 2.36 3.36
CA GLY A 40 5.85 0.91 3.55
C GLY A 40 7.00 0.18 2.85
N TYR A 41 7.74 0.86 1.96
CA TYR A 41 8.83 0.25 1.20
C TYR A 41 9.99 -0.09 2.13
N GLN A 42 10.51 -1.32 2.03
CA GLN A 42 11.59 -1.81 2.91
C GLN A 42 11.24 -1.85 4.40
N VAL A 43 9.95 -1.84 4.74
CA VAL A 43 9.48 -2.00 6.11
C VAL A 43 9.21 -3.49 6.38
N SER A 44 10.16 -4.12 7.07
CA SER A 44 10.02 -5.50 7.56
C SER A 44 8.86 -5.65 8.55
N GLN A 45 8.24 -6.83 8.52
CA GLN A 45 7.16 -7.22 9.43
C GLN A 45 7.64 -8.27 10.45
N ASN A 46 6.74 -8.69 11.34
CA ASN A 46 7.03 -9.69 12.37
C ASN A 46 6.98 -11.13 11.82
N LYS A 47 7.26 -12.12 12.68
CA LYS A 47 7.34 -13.55 12.32
C LYS A 47 6.12 -14.15 11.64
N HIS A 48 4.96 -13.50 11.71
CA HIS A 48 3.71 -13.98 11.09
C HIS A 48 3.55 -13.54 9.63
N HIS A 49 4.47 -12.73 9.12
CA HIS A 49 4.39 -12.15 7.78
C HIS A 49 5.68 -12.46 7.01
N ILE A 50 5.52 -13.05 5.83
CA ILE A 50 6.64 -13.44 4.95
C ILE A 50 7.06 -12.34 3.97
N TYR A 51 6.30 -11.24 3.91
CA TYR A 51 6.53 -10.12 3.01
C TYR A 51 6.76 -8.84 3.81
N GLU A 52 7.50 -7.89 3.24
CA GLU A 52 7.54 -6.52 3.73
C GLU A 52 6.19 -5.83 3.50
N CYS A 53 5.97 -4.70 4.19
CA CYS A 53 4.71 -3.96 4.14
C CYS A 53 4.29 -3.62 2.70
N TYR A 54 5.13 -2.91 1.95
CA TYR A 54 4.80 -2.50 0.58
C TYR A 54 4.52 -3.67 -0.37
N ASP A 55 5.34 -4.71 -0.32
CA ASP A 55 5.13 -5.93 -1.11
C ASP A 55 3.81 -6.62 -0.77
N HIS A 56 3.44 -6.61 0.51
CA HIS A 56 2.16 -7.12 0.96
C HIS A 56 0.98 -6.32 0.38
N TYR A 57 1.06 -4.98 0.39
CA TYR A 57 0.03 -4.10 -0.20
C TYR A 57 -0.17 -4.40 -1.69
N LEU A 58 0.93 -4.51 -2.43
CA LEU A 58 0.94 -4.80 -3.86
C LEU A 58 0.37 -6.17 -4.22
N ARG A 59 0.64 -7.19 -3.40
CA ARG A 59 0.05 -8.53 -3.56
C ARG A 59 -1.45 -8.55 -3.28
N SER A 60 -1.89 -7.82 -2.26
CA SER A 60 -3.33 -7.66 -1.97
C SER A 60 -4.05 -6.94 -3.12
N LEU A 61 -3.44 -5.88 -3.67
CA LEU A 61 -3.97 -5.20 -4.87
C LEU A 61 -4.00 -6.12 -6.10
N ASP A 62 -2.93 -6.88 -6.35
CA ASP A 62 -2.84 -7.81 -7.48
C ASP A 62 -3.96 -8.87 -7.42
N TYR A 63 -4.21 -9.44 -6.24
CA TYR A 63 -5.31 -10.38 -6.04
C TYR A 63 -6.67 -9.72 -6.33
N ALA A 64 -6.91 -8.52 -5.78
CA ALA A 64 -8.16 -7.79 -6.00
C ALA A 64 -8.36 -7.42 -7.48
N ALA A 65 -7.28 -7.08 -8.19
CA ALA A 65 -7.31 -6.80 -9.62
C ALA A 65 -7.64 -8.05 -10.44
N LYS A 66 -6.98 -9.19 -10.16
CA LYS A 66 -7.24 -10.50 -10.80
C LYS A 66 -8.66 -11.00 -10.56
N LYS A 67 -9.27 -10.67 -9.42
CA LYS A 67 -10.67 -11.00 -9.12
C LYS A 67 -11.68 -10.00 -9.69
N ASN A 68 -11.20 -9.00 -10.43
CA ASN A 68 -12.00 -7.93 -10.99
C ASN A 68 -12.91 -7.24 -9.96
N PHE A 69 -12.39 -7.04 -8.74
CA PHE A 69 -13.14 -6.33 -7.71
C PHE A 69 -13.25 -4.84 -8.03
N ASN A 70 -14.29 -4.20 -7.47
CA ASN A 70 -14.58 -2.80 -7.69
C ASN A 70 -13.52 -1.87 -7.06
N LYS A 71 -13.60 -0.57 -7.40
CA LYS A 71 -12.64 0.44 -6.95
C LYS A 71 -12.46 0.51 -5.44
N TYR A 72 -13.52 0.34 -4.67
CA TYR A 72 -13.47 0.47 -3.22
C TYR A 72 -12.70 -0.70 -2.60
N VAL A 73 -12.91 -1.91 -3.11
CA VAL A 73 -12.19 -3.10 -2.65
C VAL A 73 -10.72 -3.04 -3.04
N ARG A 74 -10.39 -2.55 -4.25
CA ARG A 74 -8.98 -2.39 -4.67
C ARG A 74 -8.24 -1.34 -3.84
N LEU A 75 -8.89 -0.21 -3.56
CA LEU A 75 -8.35 0.82 -2.67
C LEU A 75 -8.17 0.28 -1.25
N ALA A 76 -9.18 -0.41 -0.71
CA ALA A 76 -9.08 -1.05 0.60
C ALA A 76 -7.94 -2.08 0.64
N ALA A 77 -7.78 -2.91 -0.40
CA ALA A 77 -6.69 -3.88 -0.48
C ALA A 77 -5.31 -3.21 -0.51
N LEU A 78 -5.17 -2.10 -1.24
CA LEU A 78 -3.93 -1.34 -1.31
C LEU A 78 -3.61 -0.63 0.03
N PHE A 79 -4.63 -0.15 0.74
CA PHE A 79 -4.45 0.71 1.93
C PHE A 79 -4.67 0.02 3.28
N HIS A 80 -5.11 -1.25 3.30
CA HIS A 80 -5.58 -1.92 4.53
C HIS A 80 -4.63 -1.79 5.72
N ASP A 81 -3.32 -1.81 5.46
CA ASP A 81 -2.25 -1.77 6.46
C ASP A 81 -1.30 -0.57 6.28
N ILE A 82 -1.74 0.50 5.61
CA ILE A 82 -0.90 1.67 5.27
C ILE A 82 -0.35 2.39 6.51
N GLY A 83 -1.01 2.24 7.67
CA GLY A 83 -0.56 2.83 8.93
C GLY A 83 0.60 2.09 9.62
N LYS A 84 0.92 0.86 9.21
CA LYS A 84 1.93 0.01 9.88
C LYS A 84 3.28 0.72 10.05
N PRO A 85 3.87 1.37 9.02
CA PRO A 85 5.18 2.02 9.15
C PRO A 85 5.24 3.02 10.31
N ARG A 86 4.20 3.84 10.49
CA ARG A 86 4.15 4.89 11.52
C ARG A 86 3.93 4.34 12.94
N THR A 87 3.36 3.14 13.06
CA THR A 87 3.09 2.49 14.35
C THR A 87 4.08 1.39 14.69
N LYS A 88 5.07 1.12 13.84
CA LYS A 88 6.06 0.07 14.09
C LYS A 88 6.81 0.34 15.40
N ARG A 89 6.93 -0.70 16.22
CA ARG A 89 7.71 -0.70 17.47
C ARG A 89 8.53 -1.98 17.54
N GLY A 90 9.81 -1.83 17.88
CA GLY A 90 10.77 -2.93 17.88
C GLY A 90 11.25 -3.33 16.48
N GLU A 91 12.08 -4.37 16.44
CA GLU A 91 12.69 -4.90 15.22
C GLU A 91 12.56 -6.43 15.15
N GLY A 92 12.73 -6.96 13.94
CA GLY A 92 12.75 -8.41 13.72
C GLY A 92 11.45 -9.13 14.08
N PRO A 93 11.53 -10.38 14.56
CA PRO A 93 10.37 -11.28 14.70
C PRO A 93 9.34 -10.81 15.73
N ASP A 94 9.72 -9.92 16.65
CA ASP A 94 8.88 -9.44 17.76
C ASP A 94 8.36 -8.00 17.54
N ALA A 95 8.55 -7.45 16.33
CA ALA A 95 8.00 -6.15 15.98
C ALA A 95 6.46 -6.11 16.11
N THR A 96 5.93 -4.98 16.56
CA THR A 96 4.48 -4.76 16.76
C THR A 96 4.00 -3.51 16.01
N PHE A 97 2.70 -3.47 15.73
CA PHE A 97 2.04 -2.46 14.90
C PHE A 97 0.68 -2.04 15.50
N TYR A 98 0.62 -1.84 16.81
CA TYR A 98 -0.66 -1.54 17.48
C TYR A 98 -1.24 -0.20 17.05
N GLY A 99 -2.55 -0.17 16.76
CA GLY A 99 -3.28 1.03 16.35
C GLY A 99 -3.03 1.48 14.91
N HIS A 100 -2.35 0.65 14.09
CA HIS A 100 -2.09 0.97 12.68
C HIS A 100 -3.37 1.20 11.88
N GLU A 101 -4.47 0.55 12.26
CA GLU A 101 -5.79 0.73 11.65
C GLU A 101 -6.38 2.12 11.94
N ILE A 102 -6.17 2.66 13.15
CA ILE A 102 -6.64 3.99 13.53
C ILE A 102 -5.77 5.06 12.87
N VAL A 103 -4.45 4.84 12.81
CA VAL A 103 -3.52 5.74 12.13
C VAL A 103 -3.77 5.73 10.63
N GLY A 104 -3.90 4.55 10.03
CA GLY A 104 -4.20 4.36 8.61
C GLY A 104 -5.52 4.99 8.18
N ALA A 105 -6.58 4.90 9.00
CA ALA A 105 -7.87 5.53 8.70
C ALA A 105 -7.83 7.07 8.63
N LYS A 106 -6.77 7.69 9.15
CA LYS A 106 -6.55 9.16 9.09
C LYS A 106 -5.49 9.55 8.06
N MET A 107 -4.88 8.57 7.40
CA MET A 107 -3.91 8.73 6.33
C MET A 107 -4.69 8.60 5.02
N THR A 108 -4.53 9.56 4.11
CA THR A 108 -5.23 9.69 2.81
C THR A 108 -6.64 10.29 2.82
#